data_AF-A0AAP0BIH4-F1
#
_entry.id   AF-A0AAP0BIH4-F1
#
_cell.length_a   1.000
_cell.length_b   1.000
_cell.length_c   1.000
_cell.angle_alpha   90.00
_cell.angle_beta   90.00
_cell.angle_gamma   90.00
#
_symmetry.space_group_name_H-M   'P 1'
#
loop_
_entity.id
_entity.type
_entity.pdbx_description
1 polymer ?
#
loop_
_entity_poly.entity_id
_entity_poly.type
_entity_poly.pdbx_seq_one_letter_code
_entity_poly.pdbx_strand_id
1 'polypeptide(L)'
;MGFFTGFAPSSTTVSPLSVGQHHSTDIRIIKISEVENKNNRWEPAPTMNSSVSENDEGDGEFGIRQQLIIITTADSHDPLQEAFLWRLGQTLRLVPLPLLWIIVEAYANAPETEKRLRGSGVMYRHITYKGNFTAADTVYHQRNIALNHVEHHRLNGIVHFAGAFNIYTVQFFEEIRRVQVFGTWPVAMVSASRKRIVIEGPICSSSRVIGWQSKELGGANVLSREPVSSTKSGDGKEDGGAPARINISGFSFNSTILWDPERWGRPSSIPDSSQDSIRFVHQFAREDETKIRAIPADCSRVMMWHLHILRPITF
;
A
#
# COMPACT_ATOMS: atom_id res chain seq x y z
N MET A 1 -39.44 -8.83 34.32
CA MET A 1 -38.23 -8.92 35.15
C MET A 1 -37.67 -10.33 35.00
N GLY A 2 -36.53 -10.49 34.33
CA GLY A 2 -35.89 -11.79 34.13
C GLY A 2 -34.50 -11.75 34.75
N PHE A 3 -34.26 -12.62 35.72
CA PHE A 3 -33.01 -12.70 36.48
C PHE A 3 -31.92 -13.40 35.65
N PHE A 4 -30.74 -12.79 35.60
CA PHE A 4 -29.51 -13.40 35.14
C PHE A 4 -28.92 -14.27 36.26
N THR A 5 -28.69 -15.55 36.00
CA THR A 5 -27.83 -16.40 36.84
C THR A 5 -26.61 -16.81 36.01
N GLY A 6 -25.48 -16.16 36.28
CA GLY A 6 -24.18 -16.54 35.76
C GLY A 6 -23.61 -17.72 36.55
N PHE A 7 -23.20 -18.77 35.84
CA PHE A 7 -22.35 -19.82 36.37
C PHE A 7 -20.92 -19.60 35.86
N ALA A 8 -20.00 -19.30 36.77
CA ALA A 8 -18.56 -19.35 36.53
C ALA A 8 -18.08 -20.81 36.65
N PRO A 9 -17.22 -21.32 35.76
CA PRO A 9 -16.55 -22.58 35.98
C PRO A 9 -15.28 -22.40 36.84
N SER A 10 -15.19 -23.21 37.89
CA SER A 10 -14.04 -23.34 38.78
C SER A 10 -12.88 -24.06 38.10
N SER A 11 -11.65 -23.64 38.43
CA SER A 11 -10.40 -24.22 37.99
C SER A 11 -10.23 -25.67 38.47
N THR A 12 -9.87 -26.58 37.56
CA THR A 12 -9.37 -27.91 37.91
C THR A 12 -7.97 -28.09 37.35
N THR A 13 -7.04 -28.32 38.26
CA THR A 13 -5.63 -28.65 38.08
C THR A 13 -5.46 -29.98 37.34
N VAL A 14 -4.55 -30.04 36.38
CA VAL A 14 -4.11 -31.28 35.74
C VAL A 14 -2.59 -31.37 35.82
N SER A 15 -2.09 -32.47 36.39
CA SER A 15 -0.68 -32.80 36.57
C SER A 15 0.05 -33.04 35.23
N PRO A 16 1.38 -32.84 35.17
CA PRO A 16 2.12 -32.86 33.91
C PRO A 16 2.43 -34.28 33.42
N LEU A 17 2.25 -34.50 32.12
CA LEU A 17 2.78 -35.66 31.38
C LEU A 17 4.25 -35.39 31.00
N SER A 18 5.06 -36.43 31.22
CA SER A 18 6.47 -36.57 30.88
C SER A 18 6.77 -36.23 29.41
N VAL A 19 7.78 -35.37 29.18
CA VAL A 19 8.40 -35.12 27.87
C VAL A 19 9.79 -35.76 27.86
N GLY A 20 10.01 -36.65 26.91
CA GLY A 20 11.30 -37.27 26.63
C GLY A 20 12.34 -36.26 26.13
N GLN A 21 13.59 -36.49 26.54
CA GLN A 21 14.77 -35.71 26.17
C GLN A 21 15.04 -35.77 24.67
N HIS A 22 15.17 -34.61 24.01
CA HIS A 22 15.99 -34.46 22.81
C HIS A 22 16.73 -33.12 22.82
N HIS A 23 17.99 -33.20 22.41
CA HIS A 23 19.10 -32.24 22.50
C HIS A 23 18.78 -30.74 22.35
N SER A 24 19.25 -29.99 23.34
CA SER A 24 19.37 -28.52 23.37
C SER A 24 20.49 -28.05 22.44
N THR A 25 20.19 -27.12 21.52
CA THR A 25 21.18 -26.23 20.90
C THR A 25 20.97 -24.83 21.44
N ASP A 26 22.04 -24.26 21.99
CA ASP A 26 22.05 -23.01 22.76
C ASP A 26 21.48 -21.80 22.01
N ILE A 27 20.39 -21.22 22.54
CA ILE A 27 19.97 -19.86 22.21
C ILE A 27 20.83 -18.91 23.05
N ARG A 28 21.85 -18.30 22.43
CA ARG A 28 22.62 -17.21 23.06
C ARG A 28 21.76 -15.94 23.08
N ILE A 29 21.19 -15.63 24.25
CA ILE A 29 20.65 -14.31 24.55
C ILE A 29 21.81 -13.30 24.52
N ILE A 30 21.75 -12.33 23.61
CA ILE A 30 22.71 -11.22 23.57
C ILE A 30 22.45 -10.34 24.79
N LYS A 31 23.39 -10.37 25.75
CA LYS A 31 23.48 -9.43 26.86
C LYS A 31 23.74 -8.04 26.28
N ILE A 32 22.77 -7.12 26.41
CA ILE A 32 23.02 -5.70 26.15
C ILE A 32 23.87 -5.20 27.31
N SER A 33 25.15 -4.94 27.05
CA SER A 33 26.05 -4.26 27.97
C SER A 33 25.69 -2.77 28.04
N GLU A 34 25.65 -2.25 29.26
CA GLU A 34 25.43 -0.85 29.62
C GLU A 34 26.24 0.12 28.74
N VAL A 35 25.55 1.09 28.13
CA VAL A 35 26.16 2.29 27.58
C VAL A 35 25.96 3.39 28.61
N GLU A 36 27.08 3.95 29.07
CA GLU A 36 27.18 5.01 30.07
C GLU A 36 26.24 6.19 29.81
N ASN A 37 25.48 6.53 30.84
CA ASN A 37 24.57 7.65 30.90
C ASN A 37 25.36 8.94 31.19
N LYS A 38 25.65 9.76 30.18
CA LYS A 38 26.13 11.13 30.37
C LYS A 38 24.95 12.09 30.40
N ASN A 39 24.66 12.58 31.61
CA ASN A 39 23.65 13.58 31.95
C ASN A 39 23.70 14.80 31.03
N ASN A 40 22.63 15.07 30.28
CA ASN A 40 22.29 16.42 29.86
C ASN A 40 20.84 16.71 30.23
N ARG A 41 20.74 17.52 31.29
CA ARG A 41 19.58 18.12 31.93
C ARG A 41 18.74 18.91 30.92
N TRP A 42 17.49 18.49 30.70
CA TRP A 42 16.50 19.33 30.01
C TRP A 42 15.99 20.41 30.97
N GLU A 43 16.24 21.67 30.63
CA GLU A 43 15.60 22.81 31.30
C GLU A 43 14.16 22.97 30.82
N PRO A 44 13.18 23.22 31.72
CA PRO A 44 11.83 23.56 31.33
C PRO A 44 11.74 25.00 30.78
N ALA A 45 10.96 25.17 29.70
CA ALA A 45 10.67 26.46 29.10
C ALA A 45 9.96 27.42 30.08
N PRO A 46 10.18 28.74 29.98
CA PRO A 46 9.62 29.70 30.92
C PRO A 46 8.11 29.88 30.71
N THR A 47 7.39 29.96 31.82
CA THR A 47 5.97 30.33 31.87
C THR A 47 5.84 31.84 31.68
N MET A 48 4.99 32.29 30.75
CA MET A 48 4.59 33.69 30.66
C MET A 48 3.07 33.80 30.50
N ASN A 49 2.54 34.81 31.18
CA ASN A 49 1.16 34.95 31.62
C ASN A 49 0.16 35.36 30.52
N SER A 50 -1.11 35.10 30.86
CA SER A 50 -2.38 35.47 30.22
C SER A 50 -2.41 36.77 29.40
N SER A 51 -3.03 36.68 28.21
CA SER A 51 -4.10 37.61 27.85
C SER A 51 -5.14 36.85 27.02
N VAL A 52 -6.40 36.95 27.46
CA VAL A 52 -7.57 36.44 26.75
C VAL A 52 -7.78 37.38 25.56
N SER A 53 -7.71 36.83 24.34
CA SER A 53 -8.26 37.44 23.15
C SER A 53 -9.41 36.55 22.67
N GLU A 54 -10.63 36.96 23.03
CA GLU A 54 -11.84 36.51 22.36
C GLU A 54 -11.79 36.93 20.89
N ASN A 55 -12.42 36.12 20.04
CA ASN A 55 -12.62 36.25 18.60
C ASN A 55 -11.55 35.61 17.71
N ASP A 56 -11.78 34.33 17.41
CA ASP A 56 -11.84 33.92 16.00
C ASP A 56 -12.78 32.72 15.91
N GLU A 57 -14.05 32.97 15.58
CA GLU A 57 -14.92 31.95 14.98
C GLU A 57 -14.33 31.61 13.61
N GLY A 58 -13.26 30.83 13.62
CA GLY A 58 -12.75 30.16 12.44
C GLY A 58 -13.79 29.14 12.02
N ASP A 59 -14.60 29.53 11.05
CA ASP A 59 -15.22 28.67 10.07
C ASP A 59 -14.23 27.56 9.67
N GLY A 60 -14.32 26.45 10.39
CA GLY A 60 -13.64 25.22 10.02
C GLY A 60 -14.19 24.79 8.67
N GLU A 61 -13.56 25.26 7.60
CA GLU A 61 -13.65 24.67 6.28
C GLU A 61 -13.14 23.24 6.44
N PHE A 62 -14.05 22.34 6.84
CA PHE A 62 -13.88 20.90 6.73
C PHE A 62 -13.79 20.62 5.23
N GLY A 63 -12.63 20.92 4.63
CA GLY A 63 -12.34 20.63 3.24
C GLY A 63 -12.74 19.18 2.99
N ILE A 64 -13.63 18.97 2.03
CA ILE A 64 -14.19 17.66 1.74
C ILE A 64 -13.03 16.72 1.44
N ARG A 65 -12.74 15.82 2.39
CA ARG A 65 -11.65 14.85 2.24
C ARG A 65 -11.99 13.93 1.08
N GLN A 66 -11.12 13.88 0.07
CA GLN A 66 -11.32 13.00 -1.07
C GLN A 66 -11.43 11.54 -0.61
N GLN A 67 -12.38 10.80 -1.19
CA GLN A 67 -12.54 9.37 -0.93
C GLN A 67 -11.32 8.60 -1.42
N LEU A 68 -10.82 7.69 -0.59
CA LEU A 68 -9.84 6.69 -1.02
C LEU A 68 -10.56 5.43 -1.49
N ILE A 69 -10.15 4.90 -2.64
CA ILE A 69 -10.60 3.63 -3.19
C ILE A 69 -9.39 2.69 -3.21
N ILE A 70 -9.31 1.82 -2.21
CA ILE A 70 -8.21 0.88 -2.06
C ILE A 70 -8.59 -0.42 -2.76
N ILE A 71 -7.82 -0.84 -3.76
CA ILE A 71 -8.07 -2.08 -4.52
C ILE A 71 -7.06 -3.14 -4.09
N THR A 72 -7.55 -4.28 -3.62
CA THR A 72 -6.72 -5.43 -3.24
C THR A 72 -7.14 -6.68 -3.99
N THR A 73 -6.16 -7.29 -4.67
CA THR A 73 -6.28 -8.60 -5.30
C THR A 73 -5.95 -9.69 -4.28
N ALA A 74 -6.71 -10.78 -4.25
CA ALA A 74 -6.45 -11.92 -3.39
C ALA A 74 -6.10 -13.18 -4.21
N ASP A 75 -5.00 -13.81 -3.81
CA ASP A 75 -4.50 -15.06 -4.39
C ASP A 75 -4.73 -16.21 -3.40
N SER A 76 -5.61 -17.14 -3.76
CA SER A 76 -5.92 -18.29 -2.91
C SER A 76 -4.81 -19.33 -2.84
N HIS A 77 -3.79 -19.24 -3.70
CA HIS A 77 -2.62 -20.11 -3.64
C HIS A 77 -1.58 -19.61 -2.64
N ASP A 78 -1.76 -18.40 -2.09
CA ASP A 78 -0.88 -17.88 -1.05
C ASP A 78 -1.42 -18.29 0.34
N PRO A 79 -0.74 -19.20 1.06
CA PRO A 79 -1.18 -19.64 2.39
C PRO A 79 -1.20 -18.50 3.42
N LEU A 80 -0.53 -17.38 3.15
CA LEU A 80 -0.50 -16.20 4.02
C LEU A 80 -1.53 -15.14 3.61
N GLN A 81 -2.29 -15.34 2.53
CA GLN A 81 -3.25 -14.37 1.99
C GLN A 81 -4.20 -13.84 3.06
N GLU A 82 -4.71 -14.73 3.90
CA GLU A 82 -5.68 -14.37 4.94
C GLU A 82 -5.07 -13.48 6.04
N ALA A 83 -3.86 -13.84 6.49
CA ALA A 83 -3.13 -13.05 7.47
C ALA A 83 -2.77 -11.66 6.91
N PHE A 84 -2.43 -11.60 5.63
CA PHE A 84 -2.15 -10.37 4.91
C PHE A 84 -3.38 -9.47 4.77
N LEU A 85 -4.53 -10.02 4.38
CA LEU A 85 -5.79 -9.29 4.32
C LEU A 85 -6.21 -8.78 5.69
N TRP A 86 -6.09 -9.62 6.73
CA TRP A 86 -6.41 -9.21 8.09
C TRP A 86 -5.54 -8.03 8.53
N ARG A 87 -4.21 -8.13 8.38
CA ARG A 87 -3.28 -7.05 8.71
C ARG A 87 -3.59 -5.77 7.95
N LEU A 88 -3.82 -5.85 6.63
CA LEU A 88 -4.19 -4.70 5.83
C LEU A 88 -5.51 -4.08 6.32
N GLY A 89 -6.53 -4.89 6.60
CA GLY A 89 -7.80 -4.42 7.17
C GLY A 89 -7.62 -3.67 8.48
N GLN A 90 -6.77 -4.17 9.39
CA GLN A 90 -6.45 -3.46 10.64
C GLN A 90 -5.73 -2.13 10.38
N THR A 91 -4.84 -2.06 9.39
CA THR A 91 -4.21 -0.78 8.98
C THR A 91 -5.25 0.18 8.39
N LEU A 92 -6.11 -0.27 7.47
CA LEU A 92 -7.13 0.54 6.82
C LEU A 92 -8.19 1.06 7.81
N ARG A 93 -8.48 0.30 8.87
CA ARG A 93 -9.37 0.75 9.96
C ARG A 93 -8.87 2.00 10.67
N LEU A 94 -7.56 2.24 10.69
CA LEU A 94 -6.95 3.43 11.29
C LEU A 94 -6.96 4.64 10.35
N VAL A 95 -7.26 4.43 9.07
CA VAL A 95 -7.30 5.51 8.08
C VAL A 95 -8.61 6.27 8.21
N PRO A 96 -8.58 7.61 8.32
CA PRO A 96 -9.78 8.43 8.36
C PRO A 96 -10.76 8.16 7.21
N LEU A 97 -12.06 8.33 7.44
CA LEU A 97 -13.05 8.28 6.37
C LEU A 97 -13.02 9.59 5.54
N PRO A 98 -13.48 9.58 4.27
CA PRO A 98 -14.05 8.45 3.53
C PRO A 98 -13.00 7.51 2.92
N LEU A 99 -13.22 6.20 3.07
CA LEU A 99 -12.42 5.12 2.48
C LEU A 99 -13.34 3.96 2.07
N LEU A 100 -13.11 3.44 0.87
CA LEU A 100 -13.75 2.24 0.33
C LEU A 100 -12.67 1.21 -0.02
N TRP A 101 -12.78 0.01 0.54
CA TRP A 101 -11.90 -1.10 0.22
C TRP A 101 -12.57 -2.06 -0.77
N ILE A 102 -12.00 -2.22 -1.96
CA ILE A 102 -12.45 -3.16 -2.98
C ILE A 102 -11.54 -4.39 -2.92
N ILE A 103 -12.11 -5.54 -2.61
CA ILE A 103 -11.41 -6.83 -2.63
C ILE A 103 -11.93 -7.62 -3.83
N VAL A 104 -11.02 -8.16 -4.62
CA VAL A 104 -11.36 -9.04 -5.75
C VAL A 104 -10.72 -10.40 -5.56
N GLU A 105 -11.52 -11.46 -5.69
CA GLU A 105 -11.05 -12.85 -5.60
C GLU A 105 -11.90 -13.83 -6.40
N ALA A 106 -11.45 -15.08 -6.51
CA ALA A 106 -12.22 -16.13 -7.14
C ALA A 106 -13.42 -16.53 -6.28
N TYR A 107 -14.57 -16.77 -6.92
CA TYR A 107 -15.84 -17.08 -6.26
C TYR A 107 -15.76 -18.24 -5.25
N ALA A 108 -14.93 -19.24 -5.50
CA ALA A 108 -14.78 -20.40 -4.61
C ALA A 108 -14.23 -20.05 -3.22
N ASN A 109 -13.42 -18.99 -3.11
CA ASN A 109 -12.73 -18.63 -1.86
C ASN A 109 -13.47 -17.55 -1.05
N ALA A 110 -14.38 -16.84 -1.71
CA ALA A 110 -15.11 -15.71 -1.15
C ALA A 110 -15.81 -15.96 0.20
N PRO A 111 -16.45 -17.13 0.47
CA PRO A 111 -17.14 -17.35 1.74
C PRO A 111 -16.22 -17.33 2.96
N GLU A 112 -14.96 -17.73 2.81
CA GLU A 112 -13.99 -17.74 3.91
C GLU A 112 -13.45 -16.33 4.17
N THR A 113 -13.04 -15.64 3.10
CA THR A 113 -12.57 -14.25 3.16
C THR A 113 -13.64 -13.31 3.72
N GLU A 114 -14.90 -13.48 3.33
CA GLU A 114 -16.01 -12.62 3.75
C GLU A 114 -16.18 -12.58 5.27
N LYS A 115 -16.06 -13.73 5.95
CA LYS A 115 -16.16 -13.81 7.42
C LYS A 115 -15.13 -12.88 8.09
N ARG A 116 -13.93 -12.77 7.52
CA ARG A 116 -12.86 -11.90 8.04
C ARG A 116 -13.06 -10.44 7.65
N LEU A 117 -13.50 -10.16 6.42
CA LEU A 117 -13.79 -8.79 5.98
C LEU A 117 -14.85 -8.14 6.86
N ARG A 118 -15.90 -8.88 7.25
CA ARG A 118 -16.93 -8.41 8.20
C ARG A 118 -16.34 -8.02 9.55
N GLY A 119 -15.35 -8.77 10.05
CA GLY A 119 -14.66 -8.48 11.30
C GLY A 119 -13.68 -7.30 11.25
N SER A 120 -13.34 -6.79 10.06
CA SER A 120 -12.38 -5.69 9.91
C SER A 120 -12.94 -4.32 10.33
N GLY A 121 -14.27 -4.12 10.23
CA GLY A 121 -14.92 -2.83 10.44
C GLY A 121 -14.64 -1.78 9.37
N VAL A 122 -13.99 -2.15 8.26
CA VAL A 122 -13.71 -1.28 7.12
C VAL A 122 -14.86 -1.38 6.11
N MET A 123 -15.30 -0.25 5.54
CA MET A 123 -16.29 -0.27 4.45
C MET A 123 -15.67 -0.93 3.22
N TYR A 124 -16.28 -2.04 2.77
CA TYR A 124 -15.75 -2.80 1.64
C TYR A 124 -16.79 -3.15 0.58
N ARG A 125 -16.31 -3.36 -0.65
CA ARG A 125 -17.02 -4.08 -1.71
C ARG A 125 -16.22 -5.32 -2.04
N HIS A 126 -16.85 -6.48 -1.90
CA HIS A 126 -16.24 -7.76 -2.21
C HIS A 126 -16.76 -8.23 -3.56
N ILE A 127 -15.88 -8.27 -4.57
CA ILE A 127 -16.20 -8.62 -5.94
C ILE A 127 -15.59 -9.98 -6.26
N THR A 128 -16.40 -10.86 -6.81
CA THR A 128 -15.95 -12.22 -7.16
C THR A 128 -16.00 -12.46 -8.65
N TYR A 129 -15.12 -13.31 -9.16
CA TYR A 129 -15.18 -13.79 -10.54
C TYR A 129 -15.18 -15.32 -10.63
N LYS A 130 -15.61 -15.83 -11.79
CA LYS A 130 -15.55 -17.25 -12.13
C LYS A 130 -14.55 -17.43 -13.28
N GLY A 131 -13.74 -18.47 -13.22
CA GLY A 131 -12.76 -18.79 -14.27
C GLY A 131 -11.39 -19.14 -13.71
N ASN A 132 -10.63 -19.90 -14.49
CA ASN A 132 -9.25 -20.29 -14.15
C ASN A 132 -8.29 -19.49 -15.01
N PHE A 133 -7.28 -18.91 -14.38
CA PHE A 133 -6.26 -18.09 -15.03
C PHE A 133 -4.88 -18.54 -14.53
N THR A 134 -3.82 -18.24 -15.28
CA THR A 134 -2.46 -18.37 -14.73
C THR A 134 -2.28 -17.38 -13.57
N ALA A 135 -1.27 -17.57 -12.72
CA ALA A 135 -1.06 -16.67 -11.58
C ALA A 135 -0.87 -15.19 -12.02
N ALA A 136 -0.12 -14.96 -13.11
CA ALA A 136 0.09 -13.62 -13.64
C ALA A 136 -1.21 -13.01 -14.20
N ASP A 137 -1.94 -13.80 -15.00
CA ASP A 137 -3.20 -13.36 -15.61
C ASP A 137 -4.30 -13.14 -14.57
N THR A 138 -4.26 -13.89 -13.46
CA THR A 138 -5.19 -13.75 -12.33
C THR A 138 -5.13 -12.36 -11.74
N VAL A 139 -3.94 -11.90 -11.36
CA VAL A 139 -3.75 -10.58 -10.75
C VAL A 139 -4.17 -9.47 -11.72
N TYR A 140 -3.85 -9.64 -13.00
CA TYR A 140 -4.24 -8.70 -14.05
C TYR A 140 -5.76 -8.62 -14.20
N HIS A 141 -6.41 -9.76 -14.32
CA HIS A 141 -7.85 -9.89 -14.46
C HIS A 141 -8.60 -9.29 -13.28
N GLN A 142 -8.15 -9.58 -12.05
CA GLN A 142 -8.74 -9.03 -10.83
C GLN A 142 -8.67 -7.50 -10.78
N ARG A 143 -7.56 -6.89 -11.23
CA ARG A 143 -7.43 -5.43 -11.31
C ARG A 143 -8.40 -4.84 -12.32
N ASN A 144 -8.54 -5.44 -13.50
CA ASN A 144 -9.50 -4.97 -14.50
C ASN A 144 -10.94 -5.11 -14.02
N ILE A 145 -11.31 -6.19 -13.33
CA ILE A 145 -12.63 -6.31 -12.69
C ILE A 145 -12.87 -5.16 -11.69
N ALA A 146 -11.89 -4.85 -10.85
CA ALA A 146 -12.01 -3.75 -9.89
C ALA A 146 -12.18 -2.40 -10.59
N LEU A 147 -11.40 -2.13 -11.63
CA LEU A 147 -11.47 -0.88 -12.39
C LEU A 147 -12.78 -0.74 -13.15
N ASN A 148 -13.26 -1.80 -13.82
CA ASN A 148 -14.57 -1.81 -14.47
C ASN A 148 -15.69 -1.54 -13.46
N HIS A 149 -15.56 -2.05 -12.23
CA HIS A 149 -16.51 -1.75 -11.17
C HIS A 149 -16.48 -0.28 -10.73
N VAL A 150 -15.30 0.34 -10.63
CA VAL A 150 -15.13 1.77 -10.32
C VAL A 150 -15.72 2.63 -11.43
N GLU A 151 -15.45 2.28 -12.69
CA GLU A 151 -15.92 2.97 -13.89
C GLU A 151 -17.44 2.87 -14.03
N HIS A 152 -17.99 1.66 -13.97
CA HIS A 152 -19.42 1.41 -14.12
C HIS A 152 -20.27 2.14 -13.08
N HIS A 153 -19.82 2.18 -11.83
CA HIS A 153 -20.52 2.87 -10.74
C HIS A 153 -20.07 4.32 -10.55
N ARG A 154 -19.18 4.83 -11.41
CA ARG A 154 -18.61 6.19 -11.33
C ARG A 154 -18.14 6.57 -9.93
N LEU A 155 -17.43 5.67 -9.27
CA LEU A 155 -16.96 5.90 -7.89
C LEU A 155 -15.91 7.02 -7.93
N ASN A 156 -16.21 8.15 -7.29
CA ASN A 156 -15.34 9.33 -7.29
C ASN A 156 -14.35 9.29 -6.12
N GLY A 157 -13.05 9.23 -6.40
CA GLY A 157 -12.01 9.18 -5.38
C GLY A 157 -10.62 8.91 -5.94
N ILE A 158 -9.63 8.78 -5.05
CA ILE A 158 -8.27 8.39 -5.39
C ILE A 158 -8.13 6.88 -5.31
N VAL A 159 -7.81 6.25 -6.43
CA VAL A 159 -7.61 4.82 -6.55
C VAL A 159 -6.16 4.48 -6.19
N HIS A 160 -5.99 3.45 -5.35
CA HIS A 160 -4.69 2.88 -5.01
C HIS A 160 -4.74 1.35 -5.07
N PHE A 161 -3.80 0.74 -5.78
CA PHE A 161 -3.64 -0.72 -5.77
C PHE A 161 -2.81 -1.15 -4.56
N ALA A 162 -3.48 -1.67 -3.53
CA ALA A 162 -2.85 -2.18 -2.33
C ALA A 162 -2.74 -3.70 -2.37
N GLY A 163 -1.54 -4.22 -2.67
CA GLY A 163 -1.25 -5.64 -2.46
C GLY A 163 -1.36 -6.02 -0.98
N ALA A 164 -2.01 -7.14 -0.68
CA ALA A 164 -2.29 -7.54 0.70
C ALA A 164 -1.01 -7.70 1.55
N PHE A 165 0.10 -8.11 0.94
CA PHE A 165 1.39 -8.30 1.61
C PHE A 165 2.21 -7.00 1.77
N ASN A 166 1.81 -5.89 1.15
CA ASN A 166 2.50 -4.61 1.28
C ASN A 166 2.24 -3.98 2.65
N ILE A 167 3.26 -3.33 3.22
CA ILE A 167 3.17 -2.58 4.46
C ILE A 167 3.02 -1.10 4.14
N TYR A 168 2.10 -0.44 4.84
CA TYR A 168 1.79 0.98 4.69
C TYR A 168 1.88 1.67 6.04
N THR A 169 2.42 2.88 6.08
CA THR A 169 2.15 3.77 7.22
C THR A 169 0.72 4.29 7.13
N VAL A 170 0.11 4.68 8.25
CA VAL A 170 -1.21 5.36 8.19
C VAL A 170 -1.08 6.71 7.46
N GLN A 171 0.04 7.41 7.65
CA GLN A 171 0.34 8.68 6.96
C GLN A 171 0.31 8.54 5.43
N PHE A 172 0.74 7.41 4.88
CA PHE A 172 0.67 7.15 3.43
C PHE A 172 -0.70 7.49 2.85
N PHE A 173 -1.77 7.04 3.50
CA PHE A 173 -3.13 7.23 3.03
C PHE A 173 -3.57 8.70 3.08
N GLU A 174 -3.11 9.46 4.07
CA GLU A 174 -3.37 10.90 4.14
C GLU A 174 -2.62 11.68 3.05
N GLU A 175 -1.43 11.23 2.69
CA GLU A 175 -0.63 11.87 1.64
C GLU A 175 -1.24 11.65 0.25
N ILE A 176 -1.68 10.43 -0.08
CA ILE A 176 -2.27 10.14 -1.41
C ILE A 176 -3.63 10.79 -1.64
N ARG A 177 -4.34 11.25 -0.59
CA ARG A 177 -5.57 12.06 -0.76
C ARG A 177 -5.32 13.40 -1.45
N ARG A 178 -4.07 13.86 -1.50
CA ARG A 178 -3.70 15.13 -2.16
C ARG A 178 -3.45 14.96 -3.66
N VAL A 179 -3.54 13.74 -4.18
CA VAL A 179 -3.40 13.45 -5.61
C VAL A 179 -4.51 14.16 -6.39
N GLN A 180 -4.11 14.97 -7.37
CA GLN A 180 -5.09 15.61 -8.26
C GLN A 180 -5.38 14.75 -9.48
N VAL A 181 -4.34 14.20 -10.10
CA VAL A 181 -4.40 13.38 -11.33
C VAL A 181 -3.67 12.07 -11.11
N PHE A 182 -2.34 12.10 -11.00
CA PHE A 182 -1.49 10.97 -10.64
C PHE A 182 -0.55 11.34 -9.50
N GLY A 183 -0.35 10.40 -8.58
CA GLY A 183 0.63 10.46 -7.51
C GLY A 183 1.58 9.29 -7.59
N THR A 184 2.85 9.50 -7.27
CA THR A 184 3.85 8.44 -7.15
C THR A 184 4.81 8.71 -5.99
N TRP A 185 5.44 7.67 -5.47
CA TRP A 185 6.28 7.73 -4.27
C TRP A 185 7.38 6.67 -4.30
N PRO A 186 8.44 6.82 -3.49
CA PRO A 186 9.41 5.77 -3.27
C PRO A 186 8.79 4.54 -2.59
N VAL A 187 9.07 3.37 -3.15
CA VAL A 187 8.70 2.05 -2.63
C VAL A 187 9.96 1.31 -2.23
N ALA A 188 10.00 0.77 -1.00
CA ALA A 188 11.09 -0.10 -0.58
C ALA A 188 10.71 -1.57 -0.77
N MET A 189 11.46 -2.25 -1.62
CA MET A 189 11.40 -3.69 -1.83
C MET A 189 12.35 -4.36 -0.83
N VAL A 190 11.82 -5.09 0.15
CA VAL A 190 12.61 -5.69 1.23
C VAL A 190 12.58 -7.20 1.11
N SER A 191 13.76 -7.82 1.07
CA SER A 191 13.93 -9.27 1.10
C SER A 191 14.79 -9.66 2.29
N ALA A 192 14.14 -10.18 3.34
CA ALA A 192 14.83 -10.60 4.56
C ALA A 192 15.81 -11.75 4.29
N SER A 193 15.38 -12.74 3.48
CA SER A 193 16.20 -13.90 3.14
C SER A 193 17.46 -13.53 2.35
N ARG A 194 17.36 -12.55 1.46
CA ARG A 194 18.50 -12.05 0.67
C ARG A 194 19.28 -10.94 1.38
N LYS A 195 18.86 -10.54 2.61
CA LYS A 195 19.39 -9.37 3.33
C LYS A 195 19.50 -8.13 2.43
N ARG A 196 18.48 -7.93 1.58
CA ARG A 196 18.51 -6.95 0.49
C ARG A 196 17.36 -5.98 0.60
N ILE A 197 17.67 -4.70 0.45
CA ILE A 197 16.68 -3.62 0.36
C ILE A 197 16.92 -2.88 -0.95
N VAL A 198 15.90 -2.73 -1.78
CA VAL A 198 15.96 -1.91 -3.01
C VAL A 198 14.90 -0.84 -2.89
N ILE A 199 15.28 0.43 -3.07
CA ILE A 199 14.35 1.55 -3.11
C ILE A 199 14.14 1.94 -4.56
N GLU A 200 12.91 1.77 -5.04
CA GLU A 200 12.48 2.14 -6.38
C GLU A 200 11.52 3.32 -6.30
N GLY A 201 11.67 4.32 -7.17
CA GLY A 201 10.72 5.44 -7.16
C GLY A 201 11.19 6.68 -7.91
N PRO A 202 10.39 7.76 -7.82
CA PRO A 202 10.68 9.02 -8.47
C PRO A 202 11.90 9.72 -7.85
N ILE A 203 12.65 10.41 -8.69
CA ILE A 203 13.50 11.54 -8.30
C ILE A 203 12.65 12.78 -8.54
N CYS A 204 12.55 13.68 -7.56
CA CYS A 204 11.73 14.88 -7.71
C CYS A 204 12.42 16.16 -7.27
N SER A 205 11.92 17.26 -7.83
CA SER A 205 12.25 18.64 -7.46
C SER A 205 10.94 19.38 -7.22
N SER A 206 10.68 19.77 -5.96
CA SER A 206 9.47 20.50 -5.57
C SER A 206 8.16 19.85 -6.06
N SER A 207 7.96 18.57 -5.76
CA SER A 207 6.86 17.66 -6.18
C SER A 207 6.82 17.25 -7.65
N ARG A 208 7.61 17.87 -8.53
CA ARG A 208 7.71 17.49 -9.93
C ARG A 208 8.67 16.31 -10.09
N VAL A 209 8.21 15.24 -10.73
CA VAL A 209 9.05 14.10 -11.09
C VAL A 209 10.03 14.53 -12.19
N ILE A 210 11.32 14.35 -11.95
CA ILE A 210 12.41 14.67 -12.90
C ILE A 210 13.13 13.43 -13.43
N GLY A 211 12.81 12.25 -12.89
CA GLY A 211 13.38 10.98 -13.30
C GLY A 211 12.98 9.85 -12.36
N TRP A 212 13.55 8.67 -12.59
CA TRP A 212 13.29 7.46 -11.82
C TRP A 212 14.61 6.84 -11.37
N GLN A 213 14.62 6.26 -10.17
CA GLN A 213 15.78 5.55 -9.63
C GLN A 213 15.39 4.20 -9.04
N SER A 214 16.34 3.26 -9.10
CA SER A 214 16.36 2.03 -8.31
C SER A 214 17.70 1.95 -7.60
N LYS A 215 17.69 1.99 -6.27
CA LYS A 215 18.91 1.99 -5.45
C LYS A 215 18.89 0.81 -4.48
N GLU A 216 19.89 -0.04 -4.59
CA GLU A 216 20.11 -1.12 -3.61
C GLU A 216 20.86 -0.59 -2.37
N LEU A 217 20.35 -0.92 -1.19
CA LEU A 217 20.97 -0.65 0.12
C LEU A 217 21.39 -2.00 0.72
N GLY A 218 22.70 -2.18 0.94
CA GLY A 218 23.24 -3.34 1.68
C GLY A 218 24.30 -4.18 0.97
N GLY A 219 24.68 -3.86 -0.27
CA GLY A 219 25.81 -4.51 -0.95
C GLY A 219 27.14 -3.83 -0.64
N ALA A 220 28.20 -4.61 -0.38
CA ALA A 220 29.57 -4.13 -0.14
C ALA A 220 30.23 -3.41 -1.35
N ASN A 221 29.50 -3.17 -2.43
CA ASN A 221 29.93 -2.36 -3.56
C ASN A 221 28.84 -1.33 -3.86
N VAL A 222 29.03 -0.11 -3.38
CA VAL A 222 28.28 1.08 -3.81
C VAL A 222 28.77 1.47 -5.21
N LEU A 223 28.46 0.65 -6.21
CA LEU A 223 28.73 0.90 -7.62
C LEU A 223 27.55 0.39 -8.43
N SER A 224 26.51 1.20 -8.53
CA SER A 224 25.54 1.24 -9.65
C SER A 224 24.56 2.36 -9.36
N ARG A 225 25.01 3.60 -9.58
CA ARG A 225 24.11 4.71 -9.82
C ARG A 225 23.85 4.69 -11.31
N GLU A 226 23.04 3.75 -11.76
CA GLU A 226 22.50 3.78 -13.12
C GLU A 226 21.21 4.62 -13.06
N PRO A 227 21.25 5.92 -13.39
CA PRO A 227 20.03 6.59 -13.76
C PRO A 227 19.46 5.82 -14.95
N VAL A 228 18.19 5.45 -14.91
CA VAL A 228 17.47 5.06 -16.13
C VAL A 228 17.33 6.35 -16.95
N SER A 229 18.39 6.74 -17.65
CA SER A 229 18.40 7.90 -18.53
C SER A 229 17.77 7.49 -19.85
N SER A 230 16.69 8.16 -20.21
CA SER A 230 16.22 8.24 -21.58
C SER A 230 17.22 9.03 -22.41
N THR A 231 18.36 8.42 -22.73
CA THR A 231 19.36 9.00 -23.63
C THR A 231 19.02 8.54 -25.05
N LYS A 232 18.58 9.48 -25.89
CA LYS A 232 18.59 9.30 -27.35
C LYS A 232 20.05 9.25 -27.80
N SER A 233 20.59 8.04 -27.88
CA SER A 233 21.86 7.80 -28.56
C SER A 233 21.54 7.61 -30.04
N GLY A 234 22.06 8.52 -30.87
CA GLY A 234 21.96 8.41 -32.32
C GLY A 234 22.77 7.22 -32.81
N ASP A 235 22.08 6.11 -33.03
CA ASP A 235 22.39 5.11 -34.05
C ASP A 235 21.14 4.23 -34.20
N GLY A 236 20.63 4.14 -35.43
CA GLY A 236 19.31 3.62 -35.77
C GLY A 236 19.12 2.12 -35.59
N LYS A 237 19.27 1.63 -34.36
CA LYS A 237 18.94 0.27 -33.95
C LYS A 237 18.16 0.36 -32.64
N GLU A 238 16.83 0.27 -32.75
CA GLU A 238 15.88 0.28 -31.64
C GLU A 238 16.08 -0.97 -30.77
N ASP A 239 17.09 -0.95 -29.91
CA ASP A 239 17.11 -1.80 -28.73
C ASP A 239 16.25 -1.10 -27.68
N GLY A 240 14.99 -1.50 -27.61
CA GLY A 240 13.96 -0.90 -26.77
C GLY A 240 14.32 -1.02 -25.29
N GLY A 241 15.13 -0.09 -24.79
CA GLY A 241 15.38 0.11 -23.38
C GLY A 241 14.04 0.20 -22.66
N ALA A 242 13.72 -0.85 -21.89
CA ALA A 242 12.41 -0.99 -21.28
C ALA A 242 12.15 0.25 -20.40
N PRO A 243 11.08 1.03 -20.66
CA PRO A 243 10.76 2.20 -19.85
C PRO A 243 10.60 1.77 -18.40
N ALA A 244 11.00 2.66 -17.47
CA ALA A 244 10.95 2.42 -16.03
C ALA A 244 9.64 1.72 -15.64
N ARG A 245 9.75 0.48 -15.15
CA ARG A 245 8.60 -0.34 -14.75
C ARG A 245 8.06 0.21 -13.43
N ILE A 246 7.19 1.22 -13.50
CA ILE A 246 6.50 1.75 -12.32
C ILE A 246 5.70 0.62 -11.69
N ASN A 247 6.05 0.25 -10.46
CA ASN A 247 5.30 -0.72 -9.67
C ASN A 247 3.84 -0.25 -9.54
N ILE A 248 2.89 -1.15 -9.75
CA ILE A 248 1.45 -0.83 -9.68
C ILE A 248 1.02 -0.26 -8.32
N SER A 249 1.69 -0.67 -7.24
CA SER A 249 1.47 -0.10 -5.90
C SER A 249 2.36 1.12 -5.62
N GLY A 250 3.16 1.56 -6.59
CA GLY A 250 3.99 2.77 -6.53
C GLY A 250 3.29 4.02 -7.07
N PHE A 251 2.01 3.92 -7.43
CA PHE A 251 1.22 5.07 -7.84
C PHE A 251 -0.24 5.01 -7.37
N SER A 252 -0.89 6.17 -7.46
CA SER A 252 -2.32 6.38 -7.28
C SER A 252 -2.84 7.37 -8.31
N PHE A 253 -4.13 7.32 -8.60
CA PHE A 253 -4.73 8.20 -9.60
C PHE A 253 -6.17 8.55 -9.28
N ASN A 254 -6.65 9.64 -9.87
CA ASN A 254 -8.02 10.09 -9.73
C ASN A 254 -8.97 9.22 -10.58
N SER A 255 -9.98 8.61 -9.95
CA SER A 255 -10.89 7.67 -10.63
C SER A 255 -11.66 8.28 -11.79
N THR A 256 -11.86 9.62 -11.81
CA THR A 256 -12.51 10.34 -12.93
C THR A 256 -11.80 10.11 -14.26
N ILE A 257 -10.51 9.72 -14.26
CA ILE A 257 -9.77 9.34 -15.47
C ILE A 257 -10.43 8.16 -16.20
N LEU A 258 -11.15 7.30 -15.48
CA LEU A 258 -11.81 6.12 -16.04
C LEU A 258 -13.16 6.44 -16.67
N TRP A 259 -13.93 7.37 -16.09
CA TRP A 259 -15.35 7.54 -16.43
C TRP A 259 -15.76 8.98 -16.80
N ASP A 260 -14.84 9.95 -16.72
CA ASP A 260 -15.02 11.35 -17.13
C ASP A 260 -13.78 11.81 -17.96
N PRO A 261 -13.61 11.28 -19.19
CA PRO A 261 -12.45 11.58 -20.03
C PRO A 261 -12.41 13.04 -20.52
N GLU A 262 -13.58 13.68 -20.66
CA GLU A 262 -13.72 15.05 -21.15
C GLU A 262 -13.05 16.05 -20.19
N ARG A 263 -13.18 15.82 -18.88
CA ARG A 263 -12.46 16.58 -17.84
C ARG A 263 -10.94 16.58 -18.03
N TRP A 264 -10.40 15.56 -18.67
CA TRP A 264 -8.97 15.39 -18.91
C TRP A 264 -8.56 15.70 -20.35
N GLY A 265 -9.46 16.31 -21.13
CA GLY A 265 -9.20 16.73 -22.52
C GLY A 265 -9.12 15.57 -23.50
N ARG A 266 -9.77 14.44 -23.21
CA ARG A 266 -9.78 13.26 -24.09
C ARG A 266 -11.17 13.07 -24.73
N PRO A 267 -11.24 12.76 -26.05
CA PRO A 267 -12.51 12.42 -26.69
C PRO A 267 -13.12 11.16 -26.06
N SER A 268 -14.44 11.18 -25.84
CA SER A 268 -15.23 10.06 -25.31
C SER A 268 -15.31 8.84 -26.25
N SER A 269 -14.64 8.88 -27.42
CA SER A 269 -14.69 7.87 -28.49
C SER A 269 -13.48 6.92 -28.58
N ILE A 270 -12.53 6.99 -27.64
CA ILE A 270 -11.42 6.02 -27.56
C ILE A 270 -11.97 4.64 -27.19
N PRO A 271 -11.48 3.51 -27.77
CA PRO A 271 -12.06 2.20 -27.55
C PRO A 271 -12.16 1.90 -26.06
N ASP A 272 -13.36 1.41 -25.70
CA ASP A 272 -13.81 0.99 -24.38
C ASP A 272 -12.64 0.67 -23.42
N SER A 273 -12.37 1.59 -22.48
CA SER A 273 -11.46 1.38 -21.35
C SER A 273 -11.79 0.11 -20.57
N SER A 274 -12.98 -0.46 -20.78
CA SER A 274 -13.50 -1.67 -20.16
C SER A 274 -12.73 -2.95 -20.48
N GLN A 275 -12.03 -3.05 -21.63
CA GLN A 275 -11.34 -4.29 -22.00
C GLN A 275 -10.00 -4.44 -21.28
N ASP A 276 -9.29 -3.33 -21.03
CA ASP A 276 -7.98 -3.37 -20.41
C ASP A 276 -7.60 -2.10 -19.63
N SER A 277 -8.42 -1.77 -18.63
CA SER A 277 -8.31 -0.53 -17.85
C SER A 277 -6.95 -0.36 -17.17
N ILE A 278 -6.30 -1.45 -16.78
CA ILE A 278 -4.98 -1.38 -16.14
C ILE A 278 -3.88 -0.94 -17.13
N ARG A 279 -3.92 -1.43 -18.37
CA ARG A 279 -3.03 -0.98 -19.44
C ARG A 279 -3.28 0.49 -19.74
N PHE A 280 -4.54 0.89 -19.80
CA PHE A 280 -4.92 2.29 -20.00
C PHE A 280 -4.34 3.21 -18.93
N VAL A 281 -4.49 2.87 -17.64
CA VAL A 281 -3.94 3.66 -16.53
C VAL A 281 -2.42 3.77 -16.63
N HIS A 282 -1.73 2.68 -16.95
CA HIS A 282 -0.28 2.70 -17.16
C HIS A 282 0.13 3.58 -18.34
N GLN A 283 -0.63 3.55 -19.43
CA GLN A 283 -0.36 4.37 -20.61
C GLN A 283 -0.62 5.85 -20.35
N PHE A 284 -1.74 6.18 -19.69
CA PHE A 284 -2.04 7.56 -19.29
C PHE A 284 -0.91 8.14 -18.42
N ALA A 285 -0.44 7.37 -17.42
CA ALA A 285 0.65 7.80 -16.56
C ALA A 285 1.93 8.12 -17.34
N ARG A 286 2.18 7.47 -18.48
CA ARG A 286 3.37 7.69 -19.32
C ARG A 286 3.22 8.85 -20.29
N GLU A 287 2.04 9.02 -20.87
CA GLU A 287 1.80 10.05 -21.88
C GLU A 287 1.85 11.46 -21.29
N ASP A 288 1.54 11.61 -20.01
CA ASP A 288 1.50 12.92 -19.34
C ASP A 288 2.25 12.93 -18.01
N GLU A 289 3.57 12.70 -18.08
CA GLU A 289 4.44 12.74 -16.90
C GLU A 289 4.38 14.08 -16.16
N THR A 290 4.01 15.17 -16.85
CA THR A 290 3.85 16.50 -16.23
C THR A 290 2.69 16.55 -15.22
N LYS A 291 1.70 15.65 -15.36
CA LYS A 291 0.58 15.52 -14.42
C LYS A 291 0.87 14.56 -13.26
N ILE A 292 2.00 13.85 -13.27
CA ILE A 292 2.43 13.02 -12.15
C ILE A 292 3.08 13.90 -11.08
N ARG A 293 2.55 13.82 -9.86
CA ARG A 293 3.15 14.45 -8.69
C ARG A 293 3.83 13.44 -7.78
N ALA A 294 5.01 13.78 -7.30
CA ALA A 294 5.69 13.01 -6.28
C ALA A 294 5.12 13.29 -4.89
N ILE A 295 5.03 12.23 -4.09
CA ILE A 295 4.49 12.25 -2.74
C ILE A 295 5.48 11.49 -1.81
N PRO A 296 5.98 12.09 -0.72
CA PRO A 296 5.92 13.52 -0.43
C PRO A 296 6.62 14.36 -1.51
N ALA A 297 6.42 15.68 -1.50
CA ALA A 297 6.90 16.59 -2.54
C ALA A 297 8.43 16.53 -2.78
N ASP A 298 9.20 16.08 -1.79
CA ASP A 298 10.65 15.96 -1.83
C ASP A 298 11.14 14.52 -2.08
N CYS A 299 10.25 13.55 -2.26
CA CYS A 299 10.56 12.12 -2.43
C CYS A 299 11.46 11.55 -1.31
N SER A 300 11.52 12.22 -0.15
CA SER A 300 12.54 11.92 0.87
C SER A 300 12.18 10.73 1.75
N ARG A 301 10.91 10.30 1.74
CA ARG A 301 10.36 9.30 2.65
C ARG A 301 9.80 8.10 1.91
N VAL A 302 10.17 6.91 2.39
CA VAL A 302 9.49 5.67 2.07
C VAL A 302 8.32 5.51 3.04
N MET A 303 7.11 5.36 2.49
CA MET A 303 5.88 5.18 3.27
C MET A 303 5.19 3.84 2.98
N MET A 304 5.74 3.08 2.03
CA MET A 304 5.23 1.81 1.56
C MET A 304 6.40 0.84 1.36
N TRP A 305 6.26 -0.36 1.89
CA TRP A 305 7.22 -1.46 1.73
C TRP A 305 6.56 -2.66 1.09
N HIS A 306 7.21 -3.19 0.07
CA HIS A 306 6.90 -4.48 -0.51
C HIS A 306 7.78 -5.53 0.17
N LEU A 307 7.18 -6.37 1.01
CA LEU A 307 7.91 -7.45 1.67
C LEU A 307 7.93 -8.72 0.81
N HIS A 308 9.12 -9.17 0.45
CA HIS A 308 9.32 -10.47 -0.15
C HIS A 308 9.52 -11.53 0.95
N ILE A 309 8.44 -12.21 1.30
CA ILE A 309 8.43 -13.32 2.26
C ILE A 309 8.57 -14.63 1.48
N LEU A 310 9.54 -15.47 1.85
CA LEU A 310 9.63 -16.81 1.27
C LEU A 310 8.44 -17.64 1.75
N ARG A 311 7.71 -18.21 0.79
CA ARG A 311 6.66 -19.18 1.10
C ARG A 311 7.36 -20.47 1.56
N PRO A 312 7.05 -21.01 2.76
CA PRO A 312 7.55 -22.32 3.13
C PRO A 312 7.10 -23.32 2.07
N ILE A 313 8.01 -24.19 1.62
CA ILE A 313 7.61 -25.38 0.87
C ILE A 313 6.79 -26.20 1.87
N THR A 314 5.51 -26.37 1.60
CA THR A 314 4.64 -27.25 2.39
C THR A 314 5.23 -28.66 2.32
N PHE A 315 5.55 -29.23 3.48
CA PHE A 315 5.91 -30.64 3.65
C PHE A 315 4.64 -31.51 3.63
#